data_AF-A0A9D8T7T9-F1
#
_entry.id   AF-A0A9D8T7T9-F1
#
_cell.length_a   1.000
_cell.length_b   1.000
_cell.length_c   1.000
_cell.angle_alpha   90.00
_cell.angle_beta   90.00
_cell.angle_gamma   90.00
#
_symmetry.space_group_name_H-M   'P 1'
#
loop_
_entity.id
_entity.type
_entity.pdbx_description
1 polymer ?
#
loop_
_entity_poly.entity_id
_entity_poly.type
_entity_poly.pdbx_seq_one_letter_code
_entity_poly.pdbx_strand_id
1 'polypeptide(L)'
;KFPSQAYLSIKKKGPIKRHHTKYIGGYAPAWKSIEYMTLGNLEILYDSLLLDGDKRMISLHYGEPAIGTFKSYLTTIREVRNICAHGSFLFGMKLTKGIRSGMACRTFPNQSQQSFQGALYVIDYLLKTVSKNRTRDMWNDIFVITKRLYSKAPMTQTIIEKQTGIILPENFTENESFANTFRD
;
A
#
# COMPACT_ATOMS: atom_id res chain seq x y z
N LYS A 1 -4.83 17.71 -17.37
CA LYS A 1 -5.27 16.74 -18.42
C LYS A 1 -4.88 15.35 -17.94
N PHE A 2 -5.82 14.40 -17.81
CA PHE A 2 -5.51 13.04 -17.35
C PHE A 2 -4.47 12.40 -18.27
N PRO A 3 -3.36 11.84 -17.75
CA PRO A 3 -2.33 11.24 -18.57
C PRO A 3 -2.91 10.14 -19.47
N SER A 4 -2.72 10.31 -20.78
CA SER A 4 -3.26 9.39 -21.78
C SER A 4 -2.81 7.96 -21.52
N GLN A 5 -1.57 7.76 -21.06
CA GLN A 5 -1.00 6.43 -20.84
C GLN A 5 -1.75 5.61 -19.78
N ALA A 6 -2.22 6.25 -18.70
CA ALA A 6 -3.01 5.58 -17.67
C ALA A 6 -4.34 5.06 -18.26
N TYR A 7 -5.03 5.89 -19.05
CA TYR A 7 -6.28 5.48 -19.71
C TYR A 7 -6.07 4.48 -20.86
N LEU A 8 -5.02 4.65 -21.65
CA LEU A 8 -4.76 3.81 -22.82
C LEU A 8 -4.51 2.35 -22.42
N SER A 9 -3.89 2.12 -21.25
CA SER A 9 -3.71 0.77 -20.70
C SER A 9 -5.04 0.06 -20.43
N ILE A 10 -6.05 0.79 -19.92
CA ILE A 10 -7.37 0.24 -19.60
C ILE A 10 -8.31 0.19 -20.81
N LYS A 11 -8.10 1.06 -21.81
CA LYS A 11 -8.92 1.11 -23.04
C LYS A 11 -8.90 -0.21 -23.82
N LYS A 12 -7.84 -1.01 -23.67
CA LYS A 12 -7.68 -2.33 -24.30
C LYS A 12 -8.56 -3.42 -23.66
N LYS A 13 -9.12 -3.19 -22.46
CA LYS A 13 -9.96 -4.18 -21.77
C LYS A 13 -11.30 -4.34 -22.48
N GLY A 14 -11.77 -5.58 -22.61
CA GLY A 14 -12.98 -5.92 -23.38
C GLY A 14 -14.21 -5.06 -23.06
N PRO A 15 -14.59 -4.88 -21.78
CA PRO A 15 -15.72 -4.04 -21.39
C PRO A 15 -15.56 -2.56 -21.77
N ILE A 16 -14.34 -2.01 -21.69
CA ILE A 16 -14.04 -0.63 -22.08
C ILE A 16 -14.05 -0.49 -23.61
N LYS A 17 -13.49 -1.45 -24.34
CA LYS A 17 -13.55 -1.50 -25.81
C LYS A 17 -14.99 -1.47 -26.29
N ARG A 18 -15.87 -2.33 -25.73
CA ARG A 18 -17.30 -2.36 -26.05
C ARG A 18 -18.03 -1.07 -25.69
N HIS A 19 -17.60 -0.36 -24.65
CA HIS A 19 -18.17 0.94 -24.34
C HIS A 19 -17.88 1.94 -25.47
N HIS A 20 -16.63 2.01 -25.94
CA HIS A 20 -16.22 2.91 -27.02
C HIS A 20 -16.76 2.53 -28.40
N THR A 21 -17.25 1.31 -28.59
CA THR A 21 -17.98 0.95 -29.83
C THR A 21 -19.44 1.44 -29.81
N LYS A 22 -20.03 1.62 -28.63
CA LYS A 22 -21.45 1.99 -28.47
C LYS A 22 -21.66 3.47 -28.16
N TYR A 23 -20.73 4.10 -27.44
CA TYR A 23 -20.87 5.45 -26.92
C TYR A 23 -19.76 6.36 -27.45
N ILE A 24 -20.11 7.61 -27.75
CA ILE A 24 -19.19 8.65 -28.21
C ILE A 24 -18.49 9.27 -27.00
N GLY A 25 -17.18 9.48 -27.09
CA GLY A 25 -16.42 10.19 -26.05
C GLY A 25 -14.97 9.71 -25.94
N GLY A 26 -14.12 10.54 -25.32
CA GLY A 26 -12.71 10.19 -25.10
C GLY A 26 -12.51 9.14 -24.00
N TYR A 27 -13.46 9.04 -23.06
CA TYR A 27 -13.35 8.24 -21.84
C TYR A 27 -14.67 7.55 -21.51
N ALA A 28 -14.57 6.35 -20.95
CA ALA A 28 -15.68 5.65 -20.31
C ALA A 28 -15.94 6.25 -18.91
N PRO A 29 -17.14 6.06 -18.34
CA PRO A 29 -17.47 6.54 -17.00
C PRO A 29 -16.45 6.10 -15.94
N ALA A 30 -16.24 6.94 -14.92
CA ALA A 30 -15.23 6.73 -13.89
C ALA A 30 -15.38 5.37 -13.18
N TRP A 31 -16.58 5.04 -12.71
CA TRP A 31 -16.88 3.78 -12.01
C TRP A 31 -16.48 2.53 -12.82
N LYS A 32 -16.67 2.57 -14.15
CA LYS A 32 -16.30 1.47 -15.05
C LYS A 32 -14.80 1.43 -15.33
N SER A 33 -14.18 2.60 -15.43
CA SER A 33 -12.75 2.72 -15.73
C SER A 33 -11.89 2.30 -14.53
N ILE A 34 -12.30 2.69 -13.31
CA ILE A 34 -11.61 2.41 -12.05
C ILE A 34 -11.48 0.91 -11.79
N GLU A 35 -12.47 0.11 -12.19
CA GLU A 35 -12.44 -1.36 -12.06
C GLU A 35 -11.20 -2.00 -12.71
N TYR A 36 -10.65 -1.37 -13.76
CA TYR A 36 -9.47 -1.86 -14.48
C TYR A 36 -8.19 -1.10 -14.15
N MET A 37 -8.23 -0.16 -13.20
CA MET A 37 -7.06 0.62 -12.83
C MET A 37 -6.15 -0.15 -11.87
N THR A 38 -4.85 -0.14 -12.16
CA THR A 38 -3.84 -0.56 -11.18
C THR A 38 -3.67 0.50 -10.09
N LEU A 39 -3.00 0.18 -8.99
CA LEU A 39 -2.65 1.19 -7.97
C LEU A 39 -1.87 2.38 -8.56
N GLY A 40 -1.02 2.16 -9.57
CA GLY A 40 -0.33 3.25 -10.26
C GLY A 40 -1.28 4.13 -11.07
N ASN A 41 -2.27 3.54 -11.73
CA ASN A 41 -3.32 4.31 -12.42
C ASN A 41 -4.18 5.12 -11.44
N LEU A 42 -4.44 4.58 -10.24
CA LEU A 42 -5.19 5.27 -9.19
C LEU A 42 -4.40 6.46 -8.61
N GLU A 43 -3.10 6.31 -8.36
CA GLU A 43 -2.24 7.43 -7.97
C GLU A 43 -2.25 8.54 -9.04
N ILE A 44 -2.12 8.17 -10.32
CA ILE A 44 -2.21 9.11 -11.44
C ILE A 44 -3.59 9.79 -11.50
N LEU A 45 -4.66 9.05 -11.26
CA LEU A 45 -6.02 9.60 -11.22
C LEU A 45 -6.18 10.63 -10.11
N TYR A 46 -5.76 10.30 -8.90
CA TYR A 46 -5.77 11.21 -7.75
C TYR A 46 -4.99 12.51 -8.05
N ASP A 47 -3.79 12.38 -8.62
CA ASP A 47 -2.97 13.52 -9.03
C ASP A 47 -3.61 14.39 -10.11
N SER A 48 -4.40 13.77 -10.97
CA SER A 48 -5.06 14.43 -12.11
C SER A 48 -6.41 15.05 -11.77
N LEU A 49 -6.92 14.86 -10.54
CA LEU A 49 -8.13 15.54 -10.08
C LEU A 49 -7.92 17.06 -10.17
N LEU A 50 -8.90 17.73 -10.76
CA LEU A 50 -8.82 19.15 -11.07
C LEU A 50 -9.01 20.02 -9.83
N LEU A 51 -9.92 19.60 -8.94
CA LEU A 51 -10.26 20.34 -7.75
C LEU A 51 -9.50 19.76 -6.56
N ASP A 52 -8.76 20.61 -5.85
CA ASP A 52 -8.12 20.21 -4.59
C ASP A 52 -9.16 19.87 -3.51
N GLY A 53 -10.39 20.38 -3.62
CA GLY A 53 -11.53 19.95 -2.81
C GLY A 53 -11.81 18.44 -2.91
N ASP A 54 -11.75 17.87 -4.12
CA ASP A 54 -11.96 16.43 -4.34
C ASP A 54 -10.80 15.61 -3.74
N LYS A 55 -9.56 16.06 -3.95
CA LYS A 55 -8.38 15.43 -3.34
C LYS A 55 -8.48 15.44 -1.82
N ARG A 56 -8.87 16.58 -1.24
CA ARG A 56 -9.05 16.74 0.20
C ARG A 56 -10.17 15.87 0.74
N MET A 57 -11.27 15.74 0.01
CA MET A 57 -12.39 14.86 0.38
C MET A 57 -11.91 13.41 0.50
N ILE A 58 -11.12 12.94 -0.47
CA ILE A 58 -10.53 11.60 -0.45
C ILE A 58 -9.52 11.47 0.69
N SER A 59 -8.61 12.42 0.87
CA SER A 59 -7.58 12.32 1.91
C SER A 59 -8.18 12.32 3.32
N LEU A 60 -9.22 13.14 3.55
CA LEU A 60 -9.97 13.19 4.80
C LEU A 60 -10.74 11.91 5.10
N HIS A 61 -11.23 11.20 4.07
CA HIS A 61 -11.85 9.88 4.27
C HIS A 61 -10.87 8.90 4.93
N TYR A 62 -9.58 9.01 4.60
CA TYR A 62 -8.52 8.23 5.24
C TYR A 62 -7.97 8.85 6.53
N GLY A 63 -8.46 10.03 6.93
CA GLY A 63 -8.04 10.74 8.14
C GLY A 63 -6.81 11.63 7.97
N GLU A 64 -6.29 11.83 6.75
CA GLU A 64 -5.13 12.70 6.49
C GLU A 64 -5.59 14.02 5.83
N PRO A 65 -5.55 15.17 6.54
CA PRO A 65 -6.03 16.43 5.99
C PRO A 65 -5.11 17.04 4.92
N ALA A 66 -3.82 16.73 4.93
CA ALA A 66 -2.86 17.31 3.99
C ALA A 66 -2.78 16.48 2.70
N ILE A 67 -3.28 17.03 1.60
CA ILE A 67 -3.30 16.43 0.26
C ILE A 67 -1.93 15.88 -0.16
N GLY A 68 -0.87 16.67 0.04
CA GLY A 68 0.49 16.29 -0.33
C GLY A 68 1.05 15.15 0.53
N THR A 69 0.61 15.05 1.79
CA THR A 69 0.99 13.96 2.68
C THR A 69 0.26 12.68 2.31
N PHE A 70 -1.05 12.74 2.10
CA PHE A 70 -1.82 11.60 1.61
C PHE A 70 -1.33 11.09 0.25
N LYS A 71 -0.93 12.00 -0.65
CA LYS A 71 -0.27 11.62 -1.90
C LYS A 71 0.98 10.77 -1.65
N SER A 72 1.83 11.17 -0.71
CA SER A 72 3.03 10.38 -0.37
C SER A 72 2.65 8.98 0.12
N TYR A 73 1.51 8.81 0.79
CA TYR A 73 1.01 7.50 1.21
C TYR A 73 0.61 6.63 0.02
N LEU A 74 -0.09 7.20 -0.97
CA LEU A 74 -0.43 6.51 -2.22
C LEU A 74 0.83 6.06 -2.99
N THR A 75 1.83 6.94 -3.07
CA THR A 75 3.13 6.59 -3.68
C THR A 75 3.78 5.41 -2.96
N THR A 76 3.78 5.41 -1.62
CA THR A 76 4.36 4.35 -0.80
C THR A 76 3.70 2.99 -1.04
N ILE A 77 2.37 2.90 -1.01
CA ILE A 77 1.67 1.63 -1.25
C ILE A 77 1.90 1.12 -2.68
N ARG A 78 1.99 2.02 -3.67
CA ARG A 78 2.32 1.63 -5.04
C ARG A 78 3.72 1.02 -5.11
N GLU A 79 4.71 1.64 -4.48
CA GLU A 79 6.09 1.16 -4.50
C GLU A 79 6.25 -0.18 -3.79
N VAL A 80 5.69 -0.33 -2.59
CA VAL A 80 5.68 -1.60 -1.87
C VAL A 80 5.04 -2.69 -2.72
N ARG A 81 3.87 -2.43 -3.31
CA ARG A 81 3.20 -3.41 -4.19
C ARG A 81 4.06 -3.78 -5.38
N ASN A 82 4.71 -2.81 -6.01
CA ASN A 82 5.57 -3.06 -7.17
C ASN A 82 6.78 -3.92 -6.79
N ILE A 83 7.44 -3.65 -5.66
CA ILE A 83 8.54 -4.46 -5.13
C ILE A 83 8.09 -5.91 -4.94
N CYS A 84 6.93 -6.13 -4.30
CA CYS A 84 6.37 -7.46 -4.14
C CYS A 84 6.08 -8.15 -5.48
N ALA A 85 5.52 -7.43 -6.45
CA ALA A 85 5.19 -7.98 -7.77
C ALA A 85 6.43 -8.37 -8.60
N HIS A 86 7.58 -7.77 -8.32
CA HIS A 86 8.87 -8.12 -8.92
C HIS A 86 9.64 -9.19 -8.13
N GLY A 87 9.04 -9.76 -7.07
CA GLY A 87 9.70 -10.76 -6.22
C GLY A 87 10.91 -10.21 -5.46
N SER A 88 10.96 -8.90 -5.26
CA SER A 88 12.06 -8.23 -4.54
C SER A 88 11.84 -8.24 -3.02
N PHE A 89 12.93 -8.06 -2.27
CA PHE A 89 12.88 -8.07 -0.81
C PHE A 89 12.33 -6.77 -0.23
N LEU A 90 11.38 -6.89 0.70
CA LEU A 90 10.91 -5.76 1.50
C LEU A 90 11.94 -5.37 2.58
N PHE A 91 12.68 -6.34 3.10
CA PHE A 91 13.78 -6.08 4.00
C PHE A 91 14.88 -5.30 3.27
N GLY A 92 15.31 -4.17 3.84
CA GLY A 92 16.30 -3.28 3.23
C GLY A 92 15.77 -2.47 2.03
N MET A 93 14.46 -2.50 1.73
CA MET A 93 13.90 -1.68 0.67
C MET A 93 14.10 -0.18 0.96
N LYS A 94 14.25 0.60 -0.11
CA LYS A 94 14.28 2.06 -0.06
C LYS A 94 13.26 2.65 -1.01
N LEU A 95 12.33 3.44 -0.47
CA LEU A 95 11.37 4.19 -1.28
C LEU A 95 12.09 5.25 -2.10
N THR A 96 11.63 5.48 -3.33
CA THR A 96 12.23 6.49 -4.23
C THR A 96 12.01 7.90 -3.71
N LYS A 97 10.88 8.12 -3.01
CA LYS A 97 10.50 9.37 -2.38
C LYS A 97 10.21 9.12 -0.90
N GLY A 98 10.69 10.03 -0.05
CA GLY A 98 10.41 9.98 1.38
C GLY A 98 8.93 10.21 1.67
N ILE A 99 8.42 9.44 2.62
CA ILE A 99 7.09 9.63 3.18
C ILE A 99 7.07 10.95 3.95
N ARG A 100 6.03 11.75 3.76
CA ARG A 100 5.83 12.98 4.54
C ARG A 100 5.25 12.63 5.91
N SER A 101 5.74 13.30 6.94
CA SER A 101 5.14 13.23 8.28
C SER A 101 3.67 13.63 8.24
N GLY A 102 2.84 12.89 8.96
CA GLY A 102 1.40 13.10 9.01
C GLY A 102 0.70 12.16 9.99
N MET A 103 -0.55 11.84 9.71
CA MET A 103 -1.38 11.06 10.63
C MET A 103 -0.98 9.59 10.71
N ALA A 104 -0.38 9.02 9.66
CA ALA A 104 0.17 7.67 9.70
C ALA A 104 1.41 7.58 10.62
N CYS A 105 2.23 8.64 10.64
CA CYS A 105 3.41 8.74 11.47
C CYS A 105 3.80 10.21 11.62
N ARG A 106 3.64 10.77 12.83
CA ARG A 106 3.97 12.18 13.09
C ARG A 106 5.48 12.42 13.02
N THR A 107 6.25 11.48 13.52
CA THR A 107 7.71 11.51 13.54
C THR A 107 8.24 10.14 13.20
N PHE A 108 9.05 10.04 12.15
CA PHE A 108 9.66 8.78 11.73
C PHE A 108 10.88 8.47 12.61
N PRO A 109 10.87 7.37 13.37
CA PRO A 109 12.04 6.94 14.15
C PRO A 109 13.22 6.67 13.22
N ASN A 110 14.43 7.02 13.64
CA ASN A 110 15.68 6.70 12.93
C ASN A 110 15.70 7.10 11.44
N GLN A 111 15.01 8.19 11.08
CA GLN A 111 14.87 8.63 9.69
C GLN A 111 14.29 7.55 8.75
N SER A 112 13.33 6.77 9.25
CA SER A 112 12.66 5.68 8.52
C SER A 112 11.69 6.14 7.42
N GLN A 113 11.68 7.42 7.01
CA GLN A 113 10.77 7.96 5.98
C GLN A 113 10.88 7.25 4.63
N GLN A 114 11.98 6.57 4.36
CA GLN A 114 12.21 5.82 3.12
C GLN A 114 12.37 4.32 3.32
N SER A 115 12.30 3.83 4.56
CA SER A 115 12.54 2.40 4.85
C SER A 115 11.24 1.60 4.83
N PHE A 116 11.39 0.28 4.92
CA PHE A 116 10.27 -0.64 5.11
C PHE A 116 9.44 -0.29 6.36
N GLN A 117 10.09 0.09 7.46
CA GLN A 117 9.39 0.49 8.69
C GLN A 117 8.45 1.67 8.43
N GLY A 118 8.93 2.71 7.74
CA GLY A 118 8.10 3.85 7.37
C GLY A 118 6.93 3.44 6.48
N ALA A 119 7.18 2.57 5.51
CA ALA A 119 6.15 2.03 4.64
C ALA A 119 5.09 1.21 5.40
N LEU A 120 5.51 0.44 6.40
CA LEU A 120 4.63 -0.35 7.25
C LEU A 120 3.69 0.52 8.09
N TYR A 121 4.15 1.67 8.62
CA TYR A 121 3.27 2.63 9.28
C TYR A 121 2.17 3.15 8.35
N VAL A 122 2.51 3.47 7.10
CA VAL A 122 1.53 3.92 6.11
C VAL A 122 0.52 2.82 5.77
N ILE A 123 1.00 1.60 5.54
CA ILE A 123 0.14 0.45 5.20
C ILE A 123 -0.80 0.13 6.36
N ASP A 124 -0.28 0.04 7.58
CA ASP A 124 -1.07 -0.19 8.79
C ASP A 124 -2.16 0.89 8.97
N TYR A 125 -1.78 2.16 8.84
CA TYR A 125 -2.70 3.29 8.95
C TYR A 125 -3.84 3.21 7.91
N LEU A 126 -3.50 3.06 6.62
CA LEU A 126 -4.52 3.01 5.56
C LEU A 126 -5.40 1.77 5.68
N LEU A 127 -4.82 0.61 5.99
CA LEU A 127 -5.55 -0.64 6.11
C LEU A 127 -6.51 -0.62 7.31
N LYS A 128 -6.13 0.05 8.41
CA LYS A 128 -7.02 0.23 9.57
C LYS A 128 -8.29 0.99 9.23
N THR A 129 -8.20 1.99 8.36
CA THR A 129 -9.37 2.73 7.85
C THR A 129 -10.25 1.84 7.00
N VAL A 130 -9.66 0.98 6.16
CA VAL A 130 -10.41 0.09 5.25
C VAL A 130 -11.04 -1.09 5.99
N SER A 131 -10.28 -1.79 6.83
CA SER A 131 -10.75 -2.96 7.57
C SER A 131 -9.81 -3.31 8.72
N LYS A 132 -10.30 -3.15 9.95
CA LYS A 132 -9.60 -3.59 11.17
C LYS A 132 -9.28 -5.09 11.16
N ASN A 133 -10.15 -5.90 10.56
CA ASN A 133 -9.92 -7.35 10.43
C ASN A 133 -8.72 -7.62 9.53
N ARG A 134 -8.64 -6.97 8.36
CA ARG A 134 -7.50 -7.14 7.45
C ARG A 134 -6.19 -6.66 8.04
N THR A 135 -6.21 -5.57 8.81
CA THR A 135 -5.03 -5.14 9.56
C THR A 135 -4.57 -6.20 10.54
N ARG A 136 -5.50 -6.80 11.30
CA ARG A 136 -5.18 -7.86 12.25
C ARG A 136 -4.60 -9.09 11.54
N ASP A 137 -5.22 -9.51 10.44
CA ASP A 137 -4.74 -10.64 9.64
C ASP A 137 -3.30 -10.38 9.15
N MET A 138 -3.04 -9.20 8.58
CA MET A 138 -1.70 -8.80 8.14
C MET A 138 -0.65 -8.87 9.25
N TRP A 139 -0.95 -8.30 10.43
CA TRP A 139 0.00 -8.33 11.55
C TRP A 139 0.20 -9.73 12.11
N ASN A 140 -0.85 -10.55 12.16
CA ASN A 140 -0.73 -11.95 12.54
C ASN A 140 0.20 -12.70 11.59
N ASP A 141 0.04 -12.54 10.28
CA ASP A 141 0.90 -13.19 9.27
C ASP A 141 2.36 -12.74 9.42
N ILE A 142 2.59 -11.43 9.62
CA ILE A 142 3.92 -10.88 9.87
C ILE A 142 4.52 -11.50 11.14
N PHE A 143 3.77 -11.58 12.24
CA PHE A 143 4.26 -12.16 13.50
C PHE A 143 4.55 -13.66 13.39
N VAL A 144 3.71 -14.43 12.69
CA VAL A 144 3.98 -15.86 12.41
C VAL A 144 5.29 -16.00 11.65
N ILE A 145 5.49 -15.24 10.57
CA ILE A 145 6.72 -15.32 9.77
C ILE A 145 7.95 -14.87 10.58
N THR A 146 7.83 -13.78 11.35
CA THR A 146 8.90 -13.29 12.22
C THR A 146 9.28 -14.31 13.29
N LYS A 147 8.31 -14.95 13.96
CA LYS A 147 8.56 -16.01 14.93
C LYS A 147 9.31 -17.18 14.31
N ARG A 148 8.86 -17.66 13.14
CA ARG A 148 9.54 -18.72 12.39
C ARG A 148 10.96 -18.34 11.99
N LEU A 149 11.18 -17.09 11.60
CA LEU A 149 12.51 -16.57 11.30
C LEU A 149 13.42 -16.62 12.53
N TYR A 150 12.95 -16.15 13.68
CA TYR A 150 13.73 -16.16 14.92
C TYR A 150 14.05 -17.58 15.39
N SER A 151 13.12 -18.53 15.25
CA SER A 151 13.40 -19.93 15.56
C SER A 151 14.48 -20.55 14.66
N LYS A 152 14.56 -20.14 13.39
CA LYS A 152 15.57 -20.65 12.44
C LYS A 152 16.91 -19.92 12.52
N ALA A 153 16.89 -18.62 12.82
CA ALA A 153 18.07 -17.77 12.84
C ALA A 153 17.97 -16.73 13.96
N PRO A 154 18.17 -17.11 15.24
CA PRO A 154 18.03 -16.22 16.39
C PRO A 154 18.89 -14.95 16.30
N MET A 155 20.07 -15.06 15.70
CA MET A 155 21.00 -13.93 15.49
C MET A 155 20.40 -12.79 14.65
N THR A 156 19.33 -13.05 13.89
CA THR A 156 18.67 -12.02 13.05
C THR A 156 17.74 -11.11 13.85
N GLN A 157 17.37 -11.49 15.08
CA GLN A 157 16.36 -10.78 15.87
C GLN A 157 16.68 -9.28 16.03
N THR A 158 17.85 -8.95 16.56
CA THR A 158 18.26 -7.55 16.77
C THR A 158 18.27 -6.74 15.47
N ILE A 159 18.65 -7.37 14.35
CA ILE A 159 18.72 -6.70 13.05
C ILE A 159 17.31 -6.42 12.51
N ILE A 160 16.42 -7.42 12.58
CA ILE A 160 15.03 -7.29 12.13
C ILE A 160 14.31 -6.22 12.94
N GLU A 161 14.38 -6.27 14.27
CA GLU A 161 13.74 -5.29 15.15
C GLU A 161 14.25 -3.88 14.86
N LYS A 162 15.58 -3.71 14.73
CA LYS A 162 16.19 -2.41 14.45
C LYS A 162 15.81 -1.84 13.08
N GLN A 163 15.75 -2.67 12.04
CA GLN A 163 15.51 -2.19 10.66
C GLN A 163 14.04 -2.06 10.30
N THR A 164 13.19 -2.91 10.87
CA THR A 164 11.76 -2.98 10.52
C THR A 164 10.84 -2.42 11.59
N GLY A 165 11.31 -2.34 12.85
CA GLY A 165 10.48 -1.99 13.99
C GLY A 165 9.47 -3.08 14.38
N ILE A 166 9.51 -4.25 13.76
CA ILE A 166 8.63 -5.37 14.08
C ILE A 166 9.18 -6.05 15.33
N ILE A 167 8.41 -5.99 16.41
CA ILE A 167 8.70 -6.65 17.69
C ILE A 167 7.62 -7.69 17.93
N LEU A 168 8.03 -8.93 18.19
CA LEU A 168 7.09 -10.01 18.47
C LEU A 168 6.44 -9.79 19.85
N PRO A 169 5.10 -9.86 19.97
CA PRO A 169 4.45 -9.77 21.28
C PRO A 169 4.89 -10.91 22.21
N GLU A 170 5.12 -10.63 23.49
CA GLU A 170 5.65 -11.59 24.48
C GLU A 170 4.85 -12.90 24.57
N ASN A 171 3.53 -12.83 24.39
CA ASN A 171 2.62 -13.97 24.46
C ASN A 171 2.09 -14.41 23.08
N PHE A 172 2.82 -14.14 21.99
CA PHE A 172 2.37 -14.52 20.65
C PHE A 172 2.38 -16.04 20.45
N THR A 173 1.19 -16.64 20.43
CA THR A 173 0.93 -18.01 20.03
C THR A 173 0.55 -18.04 18.55
N GLU A 174 1.11 -18.99 17.79
CA GLU A 174 0.62 -19.20 16.43
C GLU A 174 -0.80 -19.77 16.58
N ASN A 175 -1.82 -19.03 16.13
CA ASN A 175 -3.15 -19.63 16.00
C ASN A 175 -3.02 -20.80 15.01
N GLU A 176 -3.38 -22.01 15.44
CA GLU A 176 -3.25 -23.26 14.66
C GLU A 176 -3.98 -23.23 13.31
N SER A 177 -4.81 -22.23 13.04
CA SER A 177 -5.61 -22.14 11.81
C SER A 177 -4.81 -21.81 10.54
N PHE A 178 -3.53 -21.39 10.62
CA PHE A 178 -2.72 -21.03 9.45
C PHE A 178 -1.48 -21.90 9.22
N ALA A 179 -1.20 -22.87 10.10
CA ALA A 179 -0.08 -23.79 9.91
C ALA A 179 -0.25 -24.72 8.69
N ASN A 180 -1.48 -24.84 8.17
CA ASN A 180 -1.82 -25.73 7.06
C ASN A 180 -1.89 -25.06 5.67
N THR A 181 -1.66 -23.75 5.54
CA THR A 181 -1.95 -23.03 4.28
C THR A 181 -0.73 -22.80 3.37
N PHE A 182 0.46 -23.26 3.76
CA PHE A 182 1.71 -23.10 2.97
C PHE A 182 2.50 -24.41 2.79
N ARG A 183 1.85 -25.56 2.99
CA ARG A 183 2.33 -26.82 2.42
C ARG A 183 1.47 -27.13 1.21
N ASP A 184 1.94 -26.69 0.05
CA ASP A 184 1.79 -27.33 -1.27
C ASP A 184 2.75 -26.63 -2.25
#